data_AF-A0A7C6CX94-F1
#
_entry.id   AF-A0A7C6CX94-F1
#
_cell.length_a   1.000
_cell.length_b   1.000
_cell.length_c   1.000
_cell.angle_alpha   90.00
_cell.angle_beta   90.00
_cell.angle_gamma   90.00
#
_symmetry.space_group_name_H-M   'P 1'
#
loop_
_entity.id
_entity.type
_entity.pdbx_description
1 polymer ?
#
loop_
_entity_poly.entity_id
_entity_poly.type
_entity_poly.pdbx_seq_one_letter_code
_entity_poly.pdbx_strand_id
1 'polypeptide(L)'
;MKKPALILLFFVLLTAWFGAASTYASLGLYFGEQEARLSQPVSIVNGSILVPLQVVADYLGGQVTWSAKGQKVELAFDNLTITMHVGQESALVNGTSYRLDVPVEFSQGDLMVPLRFIVDHLGLKLGFDDKIGALKVTGGEFAEVGESPTQPGEVPGPEPSLKEIVYIGGPRSRVFVDVSDYSGYQTMLLVNPDRLVLDLFGVSGAPLPDQAVGGLIVRQIRTSLFDGNTIRIVFDLNAATGYKITPWPEGGLEVEFNYQLMKVGFERGDGGPQLILDVTDQPQVEVIHLENPARLVLDLQNTSLIGSAVEFAVDDPVVRRVRVNQNTPQVARIVLELNEPATLWEVTGSGGRYALTLFEGTYAQAQAKREALEREAREREARQRAQELAQAQQRKDPAPDGEPRGEGPLAGRVVMIDPGHGGSDPGAIGPYGTFEKEVNLAIALFLGALLEEAGAVVHYTRAEDVYVSIFERPQMARDAGAEIMVSVHANAYLDDRIARGTETLYNPGNGQNKVLAQYLQTEIVKELQLYDRGLRQRTDLAVLNGSTIPTALVEVAFINHPDEEVLLRAPGFQAAAAQGIFNGIERYFAEEFPEEE
;
A
#
# COMPACT_ATOMS: atom_id res chain seq x y z
N MET A 1 -74.83 27.83 -22.65
CA MET A 1 -74.32 27.13 -23.85
C MET A 1 -73.08 26.32 -23.50
N LYS A 2 -73.25 24.99 -23.42
CA LYS A 2 -72.38 23.89 -23.92
C LYS A 2 -70.90 23.79 -23.48
N LYS A 3 -70.62 22.75 -22.68
CA LYS A 3 -69.38 21.89 -22.72
C LYS A 3 -69.47 20.95 -23.96
N PRO A 4 -68.39 20.35 -24.52
CA PRO A 4 -67.55 19.28 -23.92
C PRO A 4 -66.02 19.42 -24.20
N ALA A 5 -65.08 19.00 -23.34
CA ALA A 5 -64.52 17.65 -23.14
C ALA A 5 -64.07 16.90 -24.42
N LEU A 6 -62.76 16.67 -24.58
CA LEU A 6 -62.24 15.38 -25.05
C LEU A 6 -60.76 15.18 -24.69
N ILE A 7 -60.53 14.09 -23.96
CA ILE A 7 -59.26 13.38 -23.77
C ILE A 7 -58.98 12.58 -25.05
N LEU A 8 -57.76 12.57 -25.57
CA LEU A 8 -57.22 11.34 -26.16
C LEU A 8 -55.70 11.27 -26.05
N LEU A 9 -55.27 10.21 -25.38
CA LEU A 9 -53.92 9.70 -25.22
C LEU A 9 -53.61 8.84 -26.46
N PHE A 10 -52.49 9.06 -27.14
CA PHE A 10 -51.78 7.96 -27.82
C PHE A 10 -50.30 8.28 -28.01
N PHE A 11 -49.50 7.25 -27.73
CA PHE A 11 -48.06 7.21 -27.54
C PHE A 11 -47.39 6.73 -28.85
N VAL A 12 -46.08 7.00 -29.01
CA VAL A 12 -45.08 6.26 -29.80
C VAL A 12 -44.66 6.76 -31.20
N LEU A 13 -43.36 7.13 -31.27
CA LEU A 13 -42.35 7.05 -32.36
C LEU A 13 -42.50 7.92 -33.62
N LEU A 14 -41.57 8.86 -33.84
CA LEU A 14 -40.32 8.58 -34.57
C LEU A 14 -39.33 9.77 -34.50
N THR A 15 -38.07 9.39 -34.46
CA THR A 15 -36.76 10.07 -34.43
C THR A 15 -36.50 11.29 -35.34
N ALA A 16 -35.49 12.06 -34.88
CA ALA A 16 -34.45 12.77 -35.63
C ALA A 16 -34.75 14.17 -36.19
N TRP A 17 -34.30 15.19 -35.47
CA TRP A 17 -33.24 16.12 -35.89
C TRP A 17 -33.20 17.31 -34.94
N PHE A 18 -32.13 17.43 -34.17
CA PHE A 18 -31.30 18.64 -34.02
C PHE A 18 -30.27 18.31 -32.95
N GLY A 19 -29.16 17.69 -33.39
CA GLY A 19 -27.91 17.79 -32.67
C GLY A 19 -27.41 19.22 -32.85
N ALA A 20 -27.52 20.03 -31.81
CA ALA A 20 -26.63 21.16 -31.62
C ALA A 20 -25.56 20.67 -30.64
N ALA A 21 -24.42 20.24 -31.17
CA ALA A 21 -23.20 20.21 -30.38
C ALA A 21 -22.94 21.66 -29.96
N SER A 22 -23.03 21.94 -28.67
CA SER A 22 -22.51 23.17 -28.10
C SER A 22 -20.99 23.15 -28.27
N THR A 23 -20.49 23.69 -29.39
CA THR A 23 -19.06 23.98 -29.54
C THR A 23 -18.74 25.10 -28.55
N TYR A 24 -18.20 24.75 -27.39
CA TYR A 24 -17.51 25.74 -26.57
C TYR A 24 -16.34 26.25 -27.42
N ALA A 25 -16.29 27.55 -27.69
CA ALA A 25 -15.12 28.15 -28.31
C ALA A 25 -13.93 27.96 -27.36
N SER A 26 -13.01 27.06 -27.71
CA SER A 26 -11.78 26.86 -26.94
C SER A 26 -10.86 28.06 -27.15
N LEU A 27 -10.27 28.55 -26.07
CA LEU A 27 -9.30 29.64 -26.12
C LEU A 27 -8.09 29.20 -26.97
N GLY A 28 -7.88 29.85 -28.12
CA GLY A 28 -6.75 29.57 -29.00
C GLY A 28 -5.42 30.01 -28.37
N LEU A 29 -4.32 29.37 -28.78
CA LEU A 29 -2.95 29.73 -28.38
C LEU A 29 -2.12 29.94 -29.64
N TYR A 30 -1.34 31.02 -29.69
CA TYR A 30 -0.47 31.37 -30.81
C TYR A 30 0.96 31.59 -30.33
N PHE A 31 1.93 31.13 -31.13
CA PHE A 31 3.36 31.43 -30.98
C PHE A 31 3.79 32.27 -32.19
N GLY A 32 4.04 33.56 -31.96
CA GLY A 32 4.15 34.52 -33.07
C GLY A 32 2.83 34.57 -33.85
N GLU A 33 2.90 34.47 -35.19
CA GLU A 33 1.69 34.44 -36.03
C GLU A 33 1.13 33.02 -36.25
N GLN A 34 1.78 31.98 -35.69
CA GLN A 34 1.37 30.59 -35.87
C GLN A 34 0.41 30.14 -34.76
N GLU A 35 -0.75 29.58 -35.13
CA GLU A 35 -1.66 28.95 -34.18
C GLU A 35 -1.09 27.61 -33.70
N ALA A 36 -1.06 27.43 -32.38
CA ALA A 36 -0.61 26.22 -31.74
C ALA A 36 -1.64 25.11 -31.93
N ARG A 37 -1.16 23.94 -32.34
CA ARG A 37 -1.97 22.72 -32.35
C ARG A 37 -2.00 22.14 -30.96
N LEU A 38 -3.17 22.13 -30.35
CA LEU A 38 -3.36 21.60 -29.00
C LEU A 38 -3.98 20.21 -29.06
N SER A 39 -3.37 19.24 -28.40
CA SER A 39 -3.93 17.90 -28.16
C SER A 39 -5.19 17.95 -27.30
N GLN A 40 -5.29 18.96 -26.43
CA GLN A 40 -6.47 19.28 -25.62
C GLN A 40 -6.61 20.80 -25.41
N PRO A 41 -7.81 21.32 -25.09
CA PRO A 41 -8.01 22.75 -24.85
C PRO A 41 -7.09 23.31 -23.75
N VAL A 42 -6.74 24.60 -23.89
CA VAL A 42 -6.05 25.33 -22.81
C VAL A 42 -6.86 25.25 -21.52
N SER A 43 -6.19 24.87 -20.43
CA SER A 43 -6.81 24.76 -19.11
C SER A 43 -6.46 26.00 -18.27
N ILE A 44 -7.42 26.50 -17.48
CA ILE A 44 -7.18 27.60 -16.54
C ILE A 44 -7.47 27.08 -15.13
N VAL A 45 -6.43 26.99 -14.31
CA VAL A 45 -6.51 26.51 -12.93
C VAL A 45 -5.98 27.62 -12.03
N ASN A 46 -6.78 28.10 -11.07
CA ASN A 46 -6.42 29.20 -10.17
C ASN A 46 -5.88 30.47 -10.86
N GLY A 47 -6.31 30.73 -12.11
CA GLY A 47 -5.82 31.85 -12.92
C GLY A 47 -4.51 31.57 -13.67
N SER A 48 -3.86 30.43 -13.44
CA SER A 48 -2.72 29.97 -14.23
C SER A 48 -3.20 29.25 -15.49
N ILE A 49 -2.57 29.60 -16.61
CA ILE A 49 -2.84 29.00 -17.92
C ILE A 49 -1.95 27.76 -18.06
N LEU A 50 -2.57 26.58 -18.13
CA LEU A 50 -1.93 25.30 -18.34
C LEU A 50 -2.08 24.85 -19.79
N VAL A 51 -0.99 24.35 -20.35
CA VAL A 51 -0.94 23.82 -21.71
C VAL A 51 -0.15 22.51 -21.75
N PRO A 52 -0.36 21.63 -22.74
CA PRO A 52 0.45 20.44 -22.91
C PRO A 52 1.92 20.80 -23.04
N LEU A 53 2.79 20.12 -22.28
CA LEU A 53 4.23 20.36 -22.30
C LEU A 53 4.82 20.24 -23.70
N GLN A 54 4.36 19.26 -24.49
CA GLN A 54 4.87 19.04 -25.84
C GLN A 54 4.63 20.23 -26.75
N VAL A 55 3.49 20.93 -26.60
CA VAL A 55 3.21 22.17 -27.35
C VAL A 55 4.23 23.26 -27.02
N VAL A 56 4.62 23.37 -25.75
CA VAL A 56 5.65 24.33 -25.35
C VAL A 56 7.00 23.96 -25.96
N ALA A 57 7.38 22.68 -25.87
CA ALA A 57 8.63 22.18 -26.42
C ALA A 57 8.71 22.38 -27.95
N ASP A 58 7.68 21.96 -28.69
CA ASP A 58 7.65 22.01 -30.15
C ASP A 58 7.77 23.43 -30.68
N TYR A 59 7.01 24.38 -30.12
CA TYR A 59 6.93 25.74 -30.65
C TYR A 59 8.01 26.68 -30.10
N LEU A 60 8.53 26.42 -28.90
CA LEU A 60 9.63 27.21 -28.31
C LEU A 60 11.02 26.58 -28.51
N GLY A 61 11.12 25.45 -29.22
CA GLY A 61 12.39 24.79 -29.50
C GLY A 61 13.03 24.10 -28.28
N GLY A 62 12.21 23.59 -27.36
CA GLY A 62 12.66 22.88 -26.17
C GLY A 62 12.81 21.37 -26.40
N GLN A 63 13.71 20.75 -25.65
CA GLN A 63 13.87 19.29 -25.56
C GLN A 63 13.31 18.80 -24.22
N VAL A 64 12.47 17.76 -24.27
CA VAL A 64 11.84 17.18 -23.09
C VAL A 64 12.53 15.88 -22.72
N THR A 65 12.91 15.75 -21.45
CA THR A 65 13.32 14.48 -20.84
C THR A 65 12.37 14.15 -19.70
N TRP A 66 11.80 12.94 -19.73
CA TRP A 66 10.90 12.44 -18.69
C TRP A 66 11.59 11.37 -17.84
N SER A 67 11.28 11.34 -16.55
CA SER A 67 11.65 10.28 -15.63
C SER A 67 10.43 9.87 -14.80
N ALA A 68 9.88 8.70 -15.11
CA ALA A 68 8.78 8.10 -14.36
C ALA A 68 9.18 7.90 -12.88
N LYS A 69 10.44 7.50 -12.65
CA LYS A 69 11.07 7.37 -11.34
C LYS A 69 11.26 8.75 -10.70
N GLY A 70 10.33 9.11 -9.81
CA GLY A 70 10.29 10.42 -9.15
C GLY A 70 9.40 11.46 -9.84
N GLN A 71 8.63 11.05 -10.86
CA GLN A 71 7.67 11.88 -11.61
C GLN A 71 8.28 13.23 -12.04
N LYS A 72 9.51 13.17 -12.56
CA LYS A 72 10.33 14.34 -12.87
C LYS A 72 10.32 14.61 -14.36
N VAL A 73 10.08 15.85 -14.75
CA VAL A 73 10.24 16.33 -16.11
C VAL A 73 11.33 17.39 -16.19
N GLU A 74 12.13 17.33 -17.24
CA GLU A 74 13.14 18.31 -17.57
C GLU A 74 12.86 18.87 -18.97
N LEU A 75 12.71 20.19 -19.05
CA LEU A 75 12.53 20.94 -20.28
C LEU A 75 13.77 21.80 -20.51
N ALA A 76 14.57 21.42 -21.50
CA ALA A 76 15.85 22.06 -21.83
C ALA A 76 15.74 22.91 -23.09
N PHE A 77 16.32 24.10 -23.05
CA PHE A 77 16.55 25.03 -24.15
C PHE A 77 18.04 25.38 -24.19
N ASP A 78 18.50 26.07 -25.23
CA ASP A 78 19.92 26.38 -25.45
C ASP A 78 20.67 26.93 -24.23
N ASN A 79 20.01 27.75 -23.38
CA ASN A 79 20.62 28.38 -22.21
C ASN A 79 19.77 28.22 -20.91
N LEU A 80 18.75 27.36 -20.94
CA LEU A 80 17.77 27.25 -19.85
C LEU A 80 17.32 25.80 -19.68
N THR A 81 17.47 25.26 -18.47
CA THR A 81 16.89 23.97 -18.09
C THR A 81 15.88 24.20 -16.99
N ILE A 82 14.63 23.78 -17.22
CA ILE A 82 13.54 23.81 -16.24
C ILE A 82 13.23 22.37 -15.80
N THR A 83 13.41 22.06 -14.53
CA THR A 83 13.05 20.78 -13.93
C THR A 83 11.82 20.94 -13.05
N MET A 84 10.82 20.08 -13.22
CA MET A 84 9.56 20.09 -12.47
C MET A 84 9.21 18.67 -12.01
N HIS A 85 8.44 18.55 -10.95
CA HIS A 85 7.91 17.27 -10.46
C HIS A 85 6.39 17.31 -10.42
N VAL A 86 5.74 16.23 -10.85
CA VAL A 86 4.27 16.12 -10.86
C VAL A 86 3.74 16.31 -9.43
N GLY A 87 2.72 17.16 -9.31
CA GLY A 87 2.07 17.46 -8.03
C GLY A 87 2.86 18.39 -7.08
N GLN A 88 4.07 18.83 -7.45
CA GLN A 88 4.86 19.75 -6.62
C GLN A 88 4.73 21.21 -7.08
N GLU A 89 4.52 22.13 -6.13
CA GLU A 89 4.46 23.58 -6.37
C GLU A 89 5.85 24.23 -6.53
N SER A 90 6.86 23.46 -6.92
CA SER A 90 8.23 23.94 -7.08
C SER A 90 8.86 23.45 -8.38
N ALA A 91 9.68 24.31 -8.97
CA ALA A 91 10.50 24.03 -10.14
C ALA A 91 11.95 24.45 -9.88
N LEU A 92 12.91 23.81 -10.55
CA LEU A 92 14.29 24.25 -10.62
C LEU A 92 14.54 24.87 -12.00
N VAL A 93 15.08 26.08 -12.06
CA VAL A 93 15.51 26.73 -13.30
C VAL A 93 17.01 26.94 -13.23
N ASN A 94 17.76 26.26 -14.08
CA ASN A 94 19.23 26.17 -14.02
C ASN A 94 19.73 25.83 -12.59
N GLY A 95 19.02 24.92 -11.91
CA GLY A 95 19.30 24.48 -10.54
C GLY A 95 18.83 25.43 -9.42
N THR A 96 18.30 26.61 -9.74
CA THR A 96 17.74 27.54 -8.74
C THR A 96 16.26 27.24 -8.52
N SER A 97 15.80 27.16 -7.27
CA SER A 97 14.41 26.83 -6.95
C SER A 97 13.47 28.03 -7.08
N TYR A 98 12.33 27.81 -7.72
CA TYR A 98 11.23 28.75 -7.89
C TYR A 98 9.91 28.08 -7.51
N ARG A 99 8.93 28.89 -7.09
CA ARG A 99 7.57 28.43 -6.81
C ARG A 99 6.72 28.44 -8.08
N LEU A 100 5.90 27.41 -8.25
CA LEU A 100 4.83 27.33 -9.25
C LEU A 100 3.51 27.72 -8.58
N ASP A 101 2.71 28.56 -9.24
CA ASP A 101 1.35 28.90 -8.78
C ASP A 101 0.40 27.70 -8.85
N VAL A 102 0.64 26.81 -9.81
CA VAL A 102 -0.06 25.52 -9.99
C VAL A 102 1.00 24.46 -10.35
N PRO A 103 1.00 23.30 -9.67
CA PRO A 103 1.94 22.22 -9.98
C PRO A 103 1.72 21.68 -11.39
N VAL A 104 2.74 21.04 -11.97
CA VAL A 104 2.54 20.28 -13.22
C VAL A 104 1.72 19.03 -12.92
N GLU A 105 0.77 18.71 -13.78
CA GLU A 105 -0.17 17.59 -13.58
C GLU A 105 -0.52 16.91 -14.91
N PHE A 106 -0.84 15.62 -14.86
CA PHE A 106 -1.39 14.95 -16.04
C PHE A 106 -2.87 15.28 -16.18
N SER A 107 -3.27 15.67 -17.38
CA SER A 107 -4.68 15.82 -17.75
C SER A 107 -4.88 15.23 -19.14
N GLN A 108 -5.88 14.35 -19.29
CA GLN A 108 -6.23 13.71 -20.58
C GLN A 108 -5.03 13.11 -21.34
N GLY A 109 -4.03 12.59 -20.63
CA GLY A 109 -2.83 11.97 -21.21
C GLY A 109 -1.67 12.92 -21.50
N ASP A 110 -1.85 14.25 -21.45
CA ASP A 110 -0.73 15.19 -21.55
C ASP A 110 -0.27 15.68 -20.17
N LEU A 111 1.03 15.89 -20.03
CA LEU A 111 1.58 16.63 -18.89
C LEU A 111 1.33 18.12 -19.10
N MET A 112 0.45 18.69 -18.27
CA MET A 112 0.05 20.08 -18.32
C MET A 112 1.02 20.93 -17.50
N VAL A 113 1.53 22.01 -18.12
CA VAL A 113 2.53 22.89 -17.52
C VAL A 113 2.09 24.35 -17.50
N PRO A 114 2.47 25.13 -16.47
CA PRO A 114 2.18 26.56 -16.42
C PRO A 114 2.88 27.34 -17.53
N LEU A 115 2.14 27.74 -18.57
CA LEU A 115 2.68 28.42 -19.75
C LEU A 115 3.39 29.73 -19.36
N ARG A 116 2.77 30.50 -18.46
CA ARG A 116 3.30 31.79 -17.97
C ARG A 116 4.70 31.61 -17.38
N PHE A 117 4.88 30.61 -16.52
CA PHE A 117 6.15 30.35 -15.84
C PHE A 117 7.28 30.12 -16.84
N ILE A 118 7.04 29.29 -17.86
CA ILE A 118 8.04 28.97 -18.88
C ILE A 118 8.32 30.18 -19.77
N VAL A 119 7.28 30.86 -20.26
CA VAL A 119 7.40 32.05 -21.11
C VAL A 119 8.19 33.16 -20.42
N ASP A 120 7.90 33.45 -19.15
CA ASP A 120 8.57 34.53 -18.42
C ASP A 120 10.07 34.21 -18.21
N HIS A 121 10.45 32.95 -17.94
CA HIS A 121 11.86 32.54 -17.79
C HIS A 121 12.64 32.51 -19.10
N LEU A 122 11.96 32.33 -20.24
CA LEU A 122 12.55 32.48 -21.57
C LEU A 122 12.65 33.95 -22.01
N GLY A 123 12.17 34.90 -21.21
CA GLY A 123 12.16 36.32 -21.56
C GLY A 123 11.13 36.69 -22.64
N LEU A 124 10.15 35.83 -22.87
CA LEU A 124 9.07 36.01 -23.85
C LEU A 124 7.88 36.73 -23.21
N LYS A 125 6.88 37.10 -24.03
CA LYS A 125 5.67 37.80 -23.58
C LYS A 125 4.42 36.99 -23.89
N LEU A 126 3.65 36.65 -22.86
CA LEU A 126 2.29 36.11 -23.00
C LEU A 126 1.25 37.23 -22.83
N GLY A 127 0.42 37.42 -23.85
CA GLY A 127 -0.72 38.34 -23.84
C GLY A 127 -1.98 37.73 -24.44
N PHE A 128 -3.10 38.44 -24.34
CA PHE A 128 -4.36 38.10 -25.01
C PHE A 128 -4.59 39.08 -26.16
N ASP A 129 -4.92 38.57 -27.35
CA ASP A 129 -5.26 39.38 -28.52
C ASP A 129 -6.77 39.45 -28.68
N ASP A 130 -7.35 40.59 -28.33
CA ASP A 130 -8.80 40.85 -28.38
C ASP A 130 -9.40 40.75 -29.79
N LYS A 131 -8.59 40.89 -30.85
CA LYS A 131 -9.09 40.86 -32.24
C LYS A 131 -9.39 39.44 -32.72
N ILE A 132 -8.60 38.47 -32.25
CA ILE A 132 -8.73 37.06 -32.62
C ILE A 132 -9.22 36.20 -31.45
N GLY A 133 -9.34 36.75 -30.24
CA GLY A 133 -9.86 36.05 -29.07
C GLY A 133 -8.95 34.92 -28.58
N ALA A 134 -7.63 35.10 -28.66
CA ALA A 134 -6.65 34.05 -28.39
C ALA A 134 -5.48 34.54 -27.52
N LEU A 135 -4.82 33.60 -26.85
CA LEU A 135 -3.54 33.83 -26.19
C LEU A 135 -2.42 33.89 -27.23
N LYS A 136 -1.48 34.82 -27.08
CA LYS A 136 -0.34 35.00 -27.97
C LYS A 136 0.97 35.10 -27.20
N VAL A 137 1.91 34.23 -27.53
CA VAL A 137 3.32 34.29 -27.08
C VAL A 137 4.12 35.05 -28.13
N THR A 138 4.87 36.06 -27.71
CA THR A 138 5.64 36.94 -28.60
C THR A 138 7.02 37.27 -28.02
N GLY A 139 7.90 37.87 -28.83
CA GLY A 139 9.20 38.38 -28.36
C GLY A 139 10.38 37.44 -28.55
N GLY A 140 10.25 36.39 -29.37
CA GLY A 140 11.33 35.47 -29.72
C GLY A 140 11.12 34.81 -31.09
N GLU A 141 12.05 33.93 -31.46
CA GLU A 141 11.91 33.04 -32.61
C GLU A 141 11.12 31.78 -32.20
N PHE A 142 10.27 31.30 -33.11
CA PHE A 142 9.41 30.14 -32.88
C PHE A 142 9.65 29.11 -33.99
N ALA A 143 9.61 27.83 -33.64
CA ALA A 143 9.82 26.77 -34.62
C ALA A 143 8.59 26.59 -35.53
N GLU A 144 8.81 26.38 -36.83
CA GLU A 144 7.74 26.03 -37.76
C GLU A 144 7.35 24.54 -37.61
N VAL A 145 6.25 24.28 -36.93
CA VAL A 145 5.74 22.92 -36.72
C VAL A 145 4.89 22.44 -37.92
N GLY A 146 5.41 21.48 -38.70
CA GLY A 146 4.73 20.85 -39.86
C GLY A 146 3.67 19.79 -39.53
N GLU A 147 3.00 19.19 -40.53
CA GLU A 147 1.99 18.12 -40.37
C GLU A 147 2.61 16.75 -40.01
N SER A 148 2.99 16.56 -38.74
CA SER A 148 2.94 15.29 -37.96
C SER A 148 3.69 15.46 -36.65
N PRO A 149 3.21 14.93 -35.52
CA PRO A 149 3.96 14.97 -34.26
C PRO A 149 5.13 13.98 -34.36
N THR A 150 6.36 14.49 -34.30
CA THR A 150 7.51 13.65 -33.94
C THR A 150 7.41 13.38 -32.43
N GLN A 151 7.06 12.13 -32.08
CA GLN A 151 7.28 11.64 -30.72
C GLN A 151 8.76 11.82 -30.34
N PRO A 152 9.08 12.08 -29.07
CA PRO A 152 10.46 12.15 -28.60
C PRO A 152 11.22 10.90 -29.06
N GLY A 153 12.42 11.10 -29.60
CA GLY A 153 13.27 9.98 -30.00
C GLY A 153 13.66 9.15 -28.78
N GLU A 154 13.02 8.00 -28.62
CA GLU A 154 13.48 6.95 -27.72
C GLU A 154 14.76 6.31 -28.28
N VAL A 155 15.78 6.21 -27.43
CA VAL A 155 16.81 5.19 -27.56
C VAL A 155 16.08 3.83 -27.59
N PRO A 156 16.37 2.91 -28.52
CA PRO A 156 15.60 1.68 -28.66
C PRO A 156 15.82 0.76 -27.45
N GLY A 157 15.01 0.94 -26.42
CA GLY A 157 14.64 -0.07 -25.45
C GLY A 157 13.42 -0.86 -25.97
N PRO A 158 13.09 -2.00 -25.34
CA PRO A 158 11.84 -2.69 -25.65
C PRO A 158 10.65 -1.74 -25.41
N GLU A 159 9.66 -1.74 -26.31
CA GLU A 159 8.44 -0.93 -26.15
C GLU A 159 7.81 -1.21 -24.77
N PRO A 160 7.41 -0.16 -24.02
CA PRO A 160 6.79 -0.34 -22.72
C PRO A 160 5.51 -1.19 -22.82
N SER A 161 5.40 -2.22 -22.00
CA SER A 161 4.35 -3.23 -22.11
C SER A 161 3.89 -3.71 -20.73
N LEU A 162 2.59 -4.00 -20.62
CA LEU A 162 2.00 -4.61 -19.43
C LEU A 162 2.39 -6.10 -19.39
N LYS A 163 3.12 -6.52 -18.35
CA LYS A 163 3.65 -7.88 -18.22
C LYS A 163 2.69 -8.78 -17.45
N GLU A 164 2.29 -8.35 -16.26
CA GLU A 164 1.46 -9.17 -15.37
C GLU A 164 0.57 -8.28 -14.48
N ILE A 165 -0.58 -8.83 -14.09
CA ILE A 165 -1.37 -8.28 -12.98
C ILE A 165 -1.57 -9.40 -11.96
N VAL A 166 -1.16 -9.15 -10.73
CA VAL A 166 -1.37 -10.07 -9.60
C VAL A 166 -2.29 -9.47 -8.57
N TYR A 167 -3.41 -10.17 -8.37
CA TYR A 167 -4.37 -9.85 -7.33
C TYR A 167 -4.02 -10.59 -6.04
N ILE A 168 -3.71 -9.83 -4.99
CA ILE A 168 -3.62 -10.32 -3.63
C ILE A 168 -4.91 -9.94 -2.91
N GLY A 169 -5.71 -10.95 -2.57
CA GLY A 169 -6.98 -10.77 -1.88
C GLY A 169 -6.84 -10.36 -0.42
N GLY A 170 -7.79 -10.80 0.40
CA GLY A 170 -7.83 -10.43 1.81
C GLY A 170 -8.65 -9.17 2.08
N PRO A 171 -8.61 -8.68 3.34
CA PRO A 171 -9.51 -7.62 3.79
C PRO A 171 -9.09 -6.22 3.32
N ARG A 172 -7.86 -6.09 2.83
CA ARG A 172 -7.28 -4.93 2.15
C ARG A 172 -6.68 -5.44 0.83
N SER A 173 -7.53 -5.61 -0.19
CA SER A 173 -7.08 -6.13 -1.49
C SER A 173 -5.94 -5.27 -2.05
N ARG A 174 -4.88 -5.93 -2.50
CA ARG A 174 -3.74 -5.30 -3.19
C ARG A 174 -3.68 -5.86 -4.60
N VAL A 175 -3.40 -5.00 -5.57
CA VAL A 175 -3.16 -5.42 -6.95
C VAL A 175 -1.85 -4.88 -7.43
N PHE A 176 -1.00 -5.79 -7.86
CA PHE A 176 0.32 -5.51 -8.39
C PHE A 176 0.22 -5.50 -9.91
N VAL A 177 0.60 -4.40 -10.52
CA VAL A 177 0.59 -4.18 -11.97
C VAL A 177 2.04 -4.09 -12.42
N ASP A 178 2.59 -5.19 -12.92
CA ASP A 178 3.94 -5.24 -13.48
C ASP A 178 3.89 -4.74 -14.93
N VAL A 179 4.54 -3.62 -15.18
CA VAL A 179 4.69 -3.02 -16.49
C VAL A 179 6.17 -2.65 -16.67
N SER A 180 6.73 -2.82 -17.87
CA SER A 180 8.17 -2.59 -18.09
C SER A 180 8.56 -1.12 -17.96
N ASP A 181 7.68 -0.21 -18.39
CA ASP A 181 7.79 1.23 -18.23
C ASP A 181 6.42 1.88 -18.51
N TYR A 182 6.24 3.15 -18.18
CA TYR A 182 5.06 3.94 -18.54
C TYR A 182 5.36 5.44 -18.43
N SER A 183 4.72 6.26 -19.27
CA SER A 183 4.92 7.72 -19.26
C SER A 183 4.08 8.42 -18.19
N GLY A 184 2.97 7.80 -17.76
CA GLY A 184 2.14 8.30 -16.67
C GLY A 184 0.94 7.39 -16.44
N TYR A 185 0.12 7.73 -15.44
CA TYR A 185 -1.15 7.06 -15.24
C TYR A 185 -2.24 8.03 -14.79
N GLN A 186 -3.50 7.66 -15.03
CA GLN A 186 -4.67 8.34 -14.53
C GLN A 186 -5.63 7.33 -13.91
N THR A 187 -6.31 7.72 -12.84
CA THR A 187 -7.36 6.91 -12.23
C THR A 187 -8.72 7.58 -12.23
N MET A 188 -9.78 6.78 -12.30
CA MET A 188 -11.16 7.23 -12.19
C MET A 188 -11.98 6.19 -11.42
N LEU A 189 -12.62 6.63 -10.33
CA LEU A 189 -13.59 5.81 -9.62
C LEU A 189 -14.98 6.08 -10.19
N LEU A 190 -15.57 5.06 -10.81
CA LEU A 190 -16.93 5.08 -11.31
C LEU A 190 -17.87 4.47 -10.28
N VAL A 191 -19.08 5.01 -10.21
CA VAL A 191 -20.19 4.45 -9.43
C VAL A 191 -21.31 4.03 -10.39
N ASN A 192 -22.00 2.92 -10.09
CA ASN A 192 -23.11 2.38 -10.90
C ASN A 192 -22.76 2.05 -12.38
N PRO A 193 -22.08 0.92 -12.66
CA PRO A 193 -21.50 -0.03 -11.72
C PRO A 193 -20.15 0.44 -11.17
N ASP A 194 -19.85 0.01 -9.95
CA ASP A 194 -18.68 0.46 -9.19
C ASP A 194 -17.39 -0.13 -9.78
N ARG A 195 -16.49 0.75 -10.21
CA ARG A 195 -15.26 0.38 -10.90
C ARG A 195 -14.14 1.36 -10.57
N LEU A 196 -12.94 0.86 -10.36
CA LEU A 196 -11.73 1.68 -10.49
C LEU A 196 -11.18 1.46 -11.90
N VAL A 197 -11.00 2.56 -12.65
CA VAL A 197 -10.30 2.57 -13.93
C VAL A 197 -8.92 3.14 -13.70
N LEU A 198 -7.88 2.47 -14.20
CA LEU A 198 -6.49 2.89 -14.20
C LEU A 198 -6.01 2.87 -15.66
N ASP A 199 -5.73 4.05 -16.21
CA ASP A 199 -5.16 4.21 -17.54
C ASP A 199 -3.64 4.38 -17.39
N LEU A 200 -2.87 3.54 -18.08
CA LEU A 200 -1.41 3.61 -18.17
C LEU A 200 -1.02 4.17 -19.53
N PHE A 201 -0.43 5.34 -19.54
CA PHE A 201 0.01 6.04 -20.75
C PHE A 201 1.41 5.60 -21.16
N GLY A 202 1.69 5.63 -22.46
CA GLY A 202 2.98 5.21 -23.00
C GLY A 202 3.17 3.70 -23.02
N VAL A 203 2.12 2.93 -22.74
CA VAL A 203 2.15 1.47 -22.72
C VAL A 203 1.46 0.96 -23.97
N SER A 204 2.21 0.29 -24.83
CA SER A 204 1.72 -0.34 -26.06
C SER A 204 1.67 -1.87 -25.87
N GLY A 205 1.15 -2.57 -26.88
CA GLY A 205 1.10 -4.04 -26.90
C GLY A 205 -0.26 -4.65 -26.56
N ALA A 206 -0.27 -5.98 -26.40
CA ALA A 206 -1.50 -6.73 -26.20
C ALA A 206 -1.99 -6.62 -24.74
N PRO A 207 -3.29 -6.37 -24.51
CA PRO A 207 -3.85 -6.44 -23.17
C PRO A 207 -3.75 -7.87 -22.61
N LEU A 208 -3.66 -7.98 -21.29
CA LEU A 208 -3.76 -9.24 -20.56
C LEU A 208 -5.20 -9.76 -20.54
N PRO A 209 -5.40 -11.08 -20.49
CA PRO A 209 -6.73 -11.66 -20.38
C PRO A 209 -7.45 -11.22 -19.10
N ASP A 210 -8.77 -11.10 -19.17
CA ASP A 210 -9.63 -10.81 -18.03
C ASP A 210 -9.44 -11.85 -16.91
N GLN A 211 -9.29 -11.37 -15.67
CA GLN A 211 -9.13 -12.21 -14.48
C GLN A 211 -10.37 -12.09 -13.58
N ALA A 212 -11.13 -13.16 -13.45
CA ALA A 212 -12.21 -13.25 -12.46
C ALA A 212 -11.63 -13.63 -11.09
N VAL A 213 -11.33 -12.62 -10.27
CA VAL A 213 -10.63 -12.81 -8.99
C VAL A 213 -11.58 -13.14 -7.83
N GLY A 214 -12.87 -12.80 -7.93
CA GLY A 214 -13.89 -13.18 -6.94
C GLY A 214 -13.63 -12.70 -5.51
N GLY A 215 -12.84 -11.64 -5.36
CA GLY A 215 -12.41 -11.11 -4.08
C GLY A 215 -13.48 -10.34 -3.33
N LEU A 216 -13.18 -10.00 -2.06
CA LEU A 216 -14.07 -9.20 -1.21
C LEU A 216 -14.29 -7.79 -1.77
N ILE A 217 -13.24 -7.16 -2.29
CA ILE A 217 -13.29 -5.80 -2.82
C ILE A 217 -13.39 -5.83 -4.35
N VAL A 218 -12.44 -6.50 -5.00
CA VAL A 218 -12.35 -6.60 -6.46
C VAL A 218 -12.99 -7.90 -6.90
N ARG A 219 -13.96 -7.83 -7.80
CA ARG A 219 -14.65 -9.00 -8.38
C ARG A 219 -13.91 -9.52 -9.61
N GLN A 220 -13.47 -8.61 -10.47
CA GLN A 220 -12.86 -8.92 -11.75
C GLN A 220 -11.86 -7.82 -12.12
N ILE A 221 -10.78 -8.20 -12.78
CA ILE A 221 -9.81 -7.28 -13.37
C ILE A 221 -9.85 -7.49 -14.87
N ARG A 222 -9.99 -6.41 -15.63
CA ARG A 222 -10.06 -6.43 -17.08
C ARG A 222 -8.99 -5.51 -17.63
N THR A 223 -8.42 -5.87 -18.77
CA THR A 223 -7.50 -4.97 -19.45
C THR A 223 -7.89 -4.79 -20.90
N SER A 224 -7.62 -3.62 -21.44
CA SER A 224 -7.91 -3.29 -22.83
C SER A 224 -6.92 -2.25 -23.32
N LEU A 225 -6.51 -2.36 -24.58
CA LEU A 225 -5.87 -1.27 -25.28
C LEU A 225 -6.93 -0.19 -25.53
N PHE A 226 -6.88 0.90 -24.75
CA PHE A 226 -7.86 1.98 -24.82
C PHE A 226 -7.68 2.80 -26.10
N ASP A 227 -6.43 3.07 -26.44
CA ASP A 227 -5.96 3.62 -27.70
C ASP A 227 -4.56 3.07 -28.01
N GLY A 228 -3.94 3.48 -29.13
CA GLY A 228 -2.66 2.93 -29.57
C GLY A 228 -1.47 3.09 -28.61
N ASN A 229 -1.61 3.85 -27.52
CA ASN A 229 -0.54 4.11 -26.56
C ASN A 229 -1.02 4.10 -25.09
N THR A 230 -2.19 3.52 -24.82
CA THR A 230 -2.79 3.51 -23.49
C THR A 230 -3.38 2.15 -23.17
N ILE A 231 -2.86 1.49 -22.12
CA ILE A 231 -3.49 0.30 -21.54
C ILE A 231 -4.41 0.74 -20.41
N ARG A 232 -5.69 0.44 -20.56
CA ARG A 232 -6.70 0.62 -19.51
C ARG A 232 -6.87 -0.67 -18.73
N ILE A 233 -6.72 -0.58 -17.42
CA ILE A 233 -7.02 -1.62 -16.44
C ILE A 233 -8.30 -1.21 -15.70
N VAL A 234 -9.28 -2.10 -15.67
CA VAL A 234 -10.55 -1.89 -14.98
C VAL A 234 -10.69 -2.92 -13.87
N PHE A 235 -10.73 -2.44 -12.63
CA PHE A 235 -11.08 -3.23 -11.46
C PHE A 235 -12.59 -3.10 -11.26
N ASP A 236 -13.35 -4.14 -11.57
CA ASP A 236 -14.77 -4.21 -11.24
C ASP A 236 -14.91 -4.47 -9.74
N LEU A 237 -15.51 -3.53 -9.01
CA LEU A 237 -15.59 -3.56 -7.57
C LEU A 237 -16.96 -4.11 -7.11
N ASN A 238 -16.99 -4.77 -5.95
CA ASN A 238 -18.24 -5.14 -5.30
C ASN A 238 -18.96 -3.93 -4.69
N ALA A 239 -18.19 -2.93 -4.27
CA ALA A 239 -18.65 -1.62 -3.83
C ALA A 239 -17.55 -0.58 -4.04
N ALA A 240 -17.93 0.65 -4.39
CA ALA A 240 -16.98 1.75 -4.52
C ALA A 240 -16.23 1.97 -3.20
N THR A 241 -14.90 2.04 -3.27
CA THR A 241 -14.02 2.19 -2.11
C THR A 241 -12.84 3.09 -2.49
N GLY A 242 -12.29 3.80 -1.49
CA GLY A 242 -11.01 4.49 -1.64
C GLY A 242 -9.86 3.53 -1.90
N TYR A 243 -8.80 4.07 -2.49
CA TYR A 243 -7.61 3.34 -2.89
C TYR A 243 -6.38 4.26 -2.86
N LYS A 244 -5.19 3.65 -2.86
CA LYS A 244 -3.89 4.30 -3.01
C LYS A 244 -3.15 3.63 -4.16
N ILE A 245 -2.46 4.43 -4.98
CA ILE A 245 -1.57 3.95 -6.04
C ILE A 245 -0.14 4.26 -5.63
N THR A 246 0.73 3.26 -5.64
CA THR A 246 2.16 3.42 -5.31
C THR A 246 3.01 2.90 -6.48
N PRO A 247 3.71 3.76 -7.22
CA PRO A 247 4.69 3.35 -8.23
C PRO A 247 5.84 2.53 -7.63
N TRP A 248 6.37 1.56 -8.38
CA TRP A 248 7.56 0.81 -7.99
C TRP A 248 8.83 1.39 -8.66
N PRO A 249 10.00 1.20 -8.04
CA PRO A 249 11.28 1.67 -8.58
C PRO A 249 11.68 1.10 -9.95
N GLU A 250 11.10 -0.03 -10.38
CA GLU A 250 11.47 -0.80 -11.58
C GLU A 250 10.38 -0.86 -12.67
N GLY A 251 9.33 -0.05 -12.56
CA GLY A 251 8.34 0.11 -13.62
C GLY A 251 6.93 -0.35 -13.30
N GLY A 252 6.65 -1.01 -12.17
CA GLY A 252 5.28 -1.40 -11.81
C GLY A 252 4.46 -0.39 -11.00
N LEU A 253 3.21 -0.74 -10.69
CA LEU A 253 2.32 -0.01 -9.77
C LEU A 253 1.63 -0.97 -8.80
N GLU A 254 1.50 -0.55 -7.55
CA GLU A 254 0.62 -1.18 -6.58
C GLU A 254 -0.66 -0.38 -6.42
N VAL A 255 -1.81 -1.06 -6.53
CA VAL A 255 -3.13 -0.55 -6.19
C VAL A 255 -3.58 -1.17 -4.88
N GLU A 256 -3.67 -0.36 -3.84
CA GLU A 256 -4.09 -0.81 -2.52
C GLU A 256 -5.48 -0.25 -2.20
N PHE A 257 -6.46 -1.12 -1.99
CA PHE A 257 -7.84 -0.72 -1.68
C PHE A 257 -8.06 -0.60 -0.18
N ASN A 258 -8.86 0.38 0.23
CA ASN A 258 -9.19 0.61 1.64
C ASN A 258 -9.89 -0.59 2.29
N TYR A 259 -9.76 -0.70 3.61
CA TYR A 259 -10.68 -1.50 4.41
C TYR A 259 -12.11 -1.02 4.21
N GLN A 260 -13.06 -1.93 4.33
CA GLN A 260 -14.46 -1.58 4.16
C GLN A 260 -15.16 -1.67 5.52
N LEU A 261 -15.82 -0.58 5.94
CA LEU A 261 -16.71 -0.52 7.09
C LEU A 261 -18.17 -0.72 6.65
N MET A 262 -18.75 -1.86 7.01
CA MET A 262 -20.09 -2.30 6.57
C MET A 262 -21.17 -1.81 7.51
N LYS A 263 -20.87 -1.87 8.80
CA LYS A 263 -21.86 -1.62 9.84
C LYS A 263 -21.20 -1.08 11.10
N VAL A 264 -21.91 -0.17 11.73
CA VAL A 264 -21.60 0.32 13.08
C VAL A 264 -22.84 0.11 13.94
N GLY A 265 -22.66 -0.64 15.02
CA GLY A 265 -23.62 -0.81 16.09
C GLY A 265 -23.10 -0.24 17.39
N PHE A 266 -23.96 -0.23 18.40
CA PHE A 266 -23.62 0.18 19.74
C PHE A 266 -24.27 -0.77 20.74
N GLU A 267 -23.53 -1.17 21.76
CA GLU A 267 -24.02 -1.93 22.90
C GLU A 267 -23.26 -1.55 24.16
N ARG A 268 -23.78 -1.92 25.33
CA ARG A 268 -23.07 -1.79 26.60
C ARG A 268 -22.71 -3.18 27.10
N GLY A 269 -21.42 -3.47 27.19
CA GLY A 269 -20.89 -4.71 27.75
C GLY A 269 -20.41 -4.54 29.19
N ASP A 270 -19.90 -5.61 29.78
CA ASP A 270 -19.37 -5.62 31.15
C ASP A 270 -18.19 -4.65 31.36
N GLY A 271 -17.48 -4.32 30.28
CA GLY A 271 -16.35 -3.38 30.27
C GLY A 271 -16.72 -1.91 30.03
N GLY A 272 -18.00 -1.60 29.80
CA GLY A 272 -18.49 -0.25 29.48
C GLY A 272 -19.16 -0.15 28.10
N PRO A 273 -19.40 1.07 27.60
CA PRO A 273 -19.96 1.32 26.27
C PRO A 273 -19.05 0.77 25.17
N GLN A 274 -19.63 0.16 24.13
CA GLN A 274 -18.90 -0.44 23.02
C GLN A 274 -19.51 -0.03 21.67
N LEU A 275 -18.65 0.31 20.71
CA LEU A 275 -19.02 0.33 19.29
C LEU A 275 -18.70 -1.03 18.68
N ILE A 276 -19.67 -1.60 17.99
CA ILE A 276 -19.51 -2.88 17.30
C ILE A 276 -19.40 -2.62 15.81
N LEU A 277 -18.22 -2.88 15.26
CA LEU A 277 -17.90 -2.62 13.86
C LEU A 277 -17.89 -3.93 13.10
N ASP A 278 -18.65 -4.00 12.01
CA ASP A 278 -18.41 -4.99 10.95
C ASP A 278 -17.53 -4.29 9.91
N VAL A 279 -16.25 -4.66 9.88
CA VAL A 279 -15.20 -4.03 9.04
C VAL A 279 -14.28 -5.12 8.54
N THR A 280 -13.74 -5.02 7.34
CA THR A 280 -12.97 -6.14 6.73
C THR A 280 -11.76 -6.59 7.56
N ASP A 281 -11.11 -5.69 8.30
CA ASP A 281 -10.01 -5.99 9.22
C ASP A 281 -9.99 -5.02 10.41
N GLN A 282 -9.07 -5.24 11.36
CA GLN A 282 -8.92 -4.40 12.53
C GLN A 282 -8.59 -2.96 12.12
N PRO A 283 -9.42 -1.97 12.49
CA PRO A 283 -9.19 -0.60 12.07
C PRO A 283 -8.04 0.02 12.86
N GLN A 284 -7.18 0.77 12.18
CA GLN A 284 -6.33 1.74 12.85
C GLN A 284 -7.15 2.98 13.18
N VAL A 285 -7.25 3.29 14.47
CA VAL A 285 -8.13 4.34 14.98
C VAL A 285 -7.31 5.48 15.56
N GLU A 286 -7.43 6.66 14.96
CA GLU A 286 -6.98 7.92 15.56
C GLU A 286 -8.11 8.50 16.41
N VAL A 287 -7.78 8.94 17.62
CA VAL A 287 -8.76 9.43 18.61
C VAL A 287 -8.58 10.92 18.81
N ILE A 288 -9.63 11.70 18.58
CA ILE A 288 -9.65 13.14 18.78
C ILE A 288 -10.76 13.49 19.78
N HIS A 289 -10.40 14.19 20.86
CA HIS A 289 -11.34 14.70 21.84
C HIS A 289 -11.72 16.14 21.51
N LEU A 290 -13.01 16.43 21.45
CA LEU A 290 -13.51 17.79 21.24
C LEU A 290 -14.33 18.23 22.46
N GLU A 291 -14.12 19.47 22.87
CA GLU A 291 -14.87 20.11 23.94
C GLU A 291 -15.96 21.03 23.34
N ASN A 292 -17.05 21.24 24.08
CA ASN A 292 -18.12 22.21 23.77
C ASN A 292 -18.77 22.06 22.37
N PRO A 293 -19.64 21.05 22.14
CA PRO A 293 -20.03 19.97 23.05
C PRO A 293 -19.00 18.84 23.10
N ALA A 294 -18.98 18.12 24.23
CA ALA A 294 -18.12 16.96 24.45
C ALA A 294 -18.36 15.88 23.38
N ARG A 295 -17.32 15.58 22.60
CA ARG A 295 -17.36 14.55 21.56
C ARG A 295 -16.08 13.75 21.53
N LEU A 296 -16.21 12.46 21.26
CA LEU A 296 -15.10 11.57 20.91
C LEU A 296 -15.18 11.29 19.41
N VAL A 297 -14.17 11.70 18.67
CA VAL A 297 -14.03 11.39 17.25
C VAL A 297 -13.06 10.24 17.10
N LEU A 298 -13.46 9.23 16.35
CA LEU A 298 -12.68 8.05 16.00
C LEU A 298 -12.52 8.04 14.49
N ASP A 299 -11.31 8.30 14.03
CA ASP A 299 -10.95 8.29 12.61
C ASP A 299 -10.35 6.93 12.27
N LEU A 300 -11.09 6.15 11.49
CA LEU A 300 -10.67 4.86 10.99
C LEU A 300 -9.84 5.10 9.72
N GLN A 301 -8.53 4.91 9.84
CA GLN A 301 -7.58 5.17 8.77
C GLN A 301 -7.69 4.12 7.66
N ASN A 302 -7.39 4.55 6.44
CA ASN A 302 -7.49 3.77 5.21
C ASN A 302 -8.79 2.95 5.09
N THR A 303 -9.92 3.54 5.50
CA THR A 303 -11.21 2.86 5.62
C THR A 303 -12.30 3.60 4.84
N SER A 304 -13.07 2.85 4.04
CA SER A 304 -14.26 3.32 3.32
C SER A 304 -15.54 2.85 4.01
N LEU A 305 -16.44 3.78 4.29
CA LEU A 305 -17.81 3.49 4.68
C LEU A 305 -18.57 2.96 3.47
N ILE A 306 -19.05 1.72 3.55
CA ILE A 306 -19.89 1.14 2.50
C ILE A 306 -21.34 1.47 2.78
N GLY A 307 -21.97 2.15 1.82
CA GLY A 307 -23.34 2.64 1.93
C GLY A 307 -23.37 4.15 2.18
N SER A 308 -24.35 4.59 2.98
CA SER A 308 -24.57 6.02 3.27
C SER A 308 -24.16 6.35 4.70
N ALA A 309 -23.94 7.64 4.96
CA ALA A 309 -23.75 8.13 6.33
C ALA A 309 -24.93 7.70 7.22
N VAL A 310 -24.61 7.32 8.46
CA VAL A 310 -25.59 6.82 9.44
C VAL A 310 -25.51 7.66 10.71
N GLU A 311 -26.66 8.00 11.27
CA GLU A 311 -26.78 8.66 12.58
C GLU A 311 -27.86 7.96 13.40
N PHE A 312 -27.55 7.62 14.64
CA PHE A 312 -28.53 7.01 15.56
C PHE A 312 -28.26 7.45 17.01
N ALA A 313 -29.35 7.69 17.73
CA ALA A 313 -29.30 7.91 19.18
C ALA A 313 -29.06 6.58 19.89
N VAL A 314 -28.38 6.64 21.04
CA VAL A 314 -28.13 5.48 21.89
C VAL A 314 -28.69 5.76 23.28
N ASP A 315 -29.30 4.75 23.88
CA ASP A 315 -29.82 4.81 25.25
C ASP A 315 -28.71 4.39 26.23
N ASP A 316 -27.77 5.31 26.45
CA ASP A 316 -26.59 5.07 27.28
C ASP A 316 -26.25 6.32 28.12
N PRO A 317 -25.86 6.16 29.40
CA PRO A 317 -25.54 7.30 30.27
C PRO A 317 -24.29 8.08 29.83
N VAL A 318 -23.38 7.47 29.05
CA VAL A 318 -22.10 8.09 28.64
C VAL A 318 -22.17 8.59 27.20
N VAL A 319 -22.65 7.74 26.29
CA VAL A 319 -22.79 8.08 24.88
C VAL A 319 -24.24 8.46 24.59
N ARG A 320 -24.47 9.58 23.92
CA ARG A 320 -25.81 10.05 23.56
C ARG A 320 -26.18 9.68 22.13
N ARG A 321 -25.21 9.79 21.23
CA ARG A 321 -25.43 9.62 19.79
C ARG A 321 -24.17 9.17 19.09
N VAL A 322 -24.34 8.34 18.06
CA VAL A 322 -23.29 7.92 17.14
C VAL A 322 -23.59 8.49 15.77
N ARG A 323 -22.59 9.13 15.15
CA ARG A 323 -22.60 9.54 13.73
C ARG A 323 -21.46 8.85 13.01
N VAL A 324 -21.72 8.38 11.80
CA VAL A 324 -20.74 7.71 10.95
C VAL A 324 -20.81 8.33 9.57
N ASN A 325 -19.68 8.82 9.06
CA ASN A 325 -19.59 9.40 7.73
C ASN A 325 -18.22 9.13 7.09
N GLN A 326 -18.16 9.16 5.76
CA GLN A 326 -16.88 9.28 5.08
C GLN A 326 -16.36 10.71 5.29
N ASN A 327 -15.15 10.87 5.84
CA ASN A 327 -14.54 12.18 6.11
C ASN A 327 -13.60 12.61 4.98
N THR A 328 -12.75 11.69 4.53
CA THR A 328 -11.91 11.82 3.31
C THR A 328 -11.98 10.50 2.54
N PRO A 329 -11.51 10.39 1.29
CA PRO A 329 -11.46 9.09 0.60
C PRO A 329 -10.69 8.00 1.35
N GLN A 330 -9.80 8.37 2.28
CA GLN A 330 -8.99 7.44 3.10
C GLN A 330 -9.49 7.29 4.54
N VAL A 331 -10.43 8.12 5.01
CA VAL A 331 -10.83 8.13 6.43
C VAL A 331 -12.35 8.04 6.57
N ALA A 332 -12.81 6.96 7.21
CA ALA A 332 -14.16 6.87 7.74
C ALA A 332 -14.15 7.40 9.18
N ARG A 333 -15.07 8.32 9.50
CA ARG A 333 -15.12 8.98 10.80
C ARG A 333 -16.36 8.56 11.56
N ILE A 334 -16.15 8.17 12.82
CA ILE A 334 -17.22 7.96 13.79
C ILE A 334 -17.14 9.09 14.82
N VAL A 335 -18.24 9.81 15.03
CA VAL A 335 -18.35 10.86 16.06
C VAL A 335 -19.35 10.42 17.10
N LEU A 336 -18.90 10.35 18.35
CA LEU A 336 -19.73 10.12 19.51
C LEU A 336 -20.04 11.45 20.18
N GLU A 337 -21.32 11.80 20.27
CA GLU A 337 -21.78 12.86 21.18
C GLU A 337 -21.87 12.27 22.59
N LEU A 338 -21.20 12.90 23.55
CA LEU A 338 -21.05 12.37 24.90
C LEU A 338 -21.87 13.18 25.93
N ASN A 339 -22.48 12.47 26.88
CA ASN A 339 -23.04 13.04 28.10
C ASN A 339 -21.98 13.12 29.20
N GLU A 340 -21.08 12.14 29.26
CA GLU A 340 -19.98 12.03 30.23
C GLU A 340 -18.65 11.77 29.48
N PRO A 341 -17.48 12.17 30.04
CA PRO A 341 -16.19 11.92 29.41
C PRO A 341 -15.95 10.45 29.10
N ALA A 342 -15.45 10.15 27.90
CA ALA A 342 -15.06 8.81 27.50
C ALA A 342 -13.89 8.83 26.52
N THR A 343 -13.12 7.75 26.47
CA THR A 343 -12.04 7.55 25.48
C THR A 343 -11.94 6.10 25.06
N LEU A 344 -11.34 5.81 23.90
CA LEU A 344 -11.08 4.44 23.47
C LEU A 344 -10.15 3.72 24.47
N TRP A 345 -10.61 2.58 24.98
CA TRP A 345 -9.87 1.71 25.92
C TRP A 345 -9.26 0.51 25.22
N GLU A 346 -10.03 -0.16 24.37
CA GLU A 346 -9.58 -1.42 23.80
C GLU A 346 -10.30 -1.67 22.50
N VAL A 347 -9.58 -2.30 21.58
CA VAL A 347 -10.14 -2.87 20.35
C VAL A 347 -9.95 -4.37 20.46
N THR A 348 -11.05 -5.10 20.55
CA THR A 348 -11.06 -6.56 20.57
C THR A 348 -11.86 -7.10 19.40
N GLY A 349 -11.69 -8.38 19.09
CA GLY A 349 -12.39 -9.04 18.00
C GLY A 349 -11.46 -9.57 16.92
N SER A 350 -12.04 -10.28 15.97
CA SER A 350 -11.33 -10.94 14.87
C SER A 350 -12.32 -11.27 13.75
N GLY A 351 -11.81 -11.64 12.58
CA GLY A 351 -12.66 -12.15 11.49
C GLY A 351 -13.67 -11.12 10.96
N GLY A 352 -13.32 -9.83 11.01
CA GLY A 352 -14.11 -8.76 10.45
C GLY A 352 -15.21 -8.18 11.37
N ARG A 353 -15.20 -8.55 12.66
CA ARG A 353 -16.07 -7.97 13.67
C ARG A 353 -15.25 -7.52 14.88
N TYR A 354 -15.29 -6.22 15.18
CA TYR A 354 -14.48 -5.60 16.21
C TYR A 354 -15.32 -4.81 17.20
N ALA A 355 -15.02 -4.96 18.49
CA ALA A 355 -15.59 -4.19 19.57
C ALA A 355 -14.59 -3.12 20.02
N LEU A 356 -14.97 -1.85 19.87
CA LEU A 356 -14.23 -0.70 20.38
C LEU A 356 -14.84 -0.33 21.73
N THR A 357 -14.19 -0.80 22.79
CA THR A 357 -14.61 -0.54 24.18
C THR A 357 -14.15 0.83 24.62
N LEU A 358 -15.06 1.60 25.22
CA LEU A 358 -14.78 2.91 25.77
C LEU A 358 -14.50 2.83 27.27
N PHE A 359 -13.45 3.52 27.70
CA PHE A 359 -13.21 3.81 29.11
C PHE A 359 -14.11 4.98 29.52
N GLU A 360 -14.92 4.78 30.55
CA GLU A 360 -15.74 5.82 31.17
C GLU A 360 -14.84 6.71 32.05
N GLY A 361 -14.53 7.90 31.53
CA GLY A 361 -13.65 8.86 32.15
C GLY A 361 -12.79 9.61 31.14
N THR A 362 -11.97 10.51 31.66
CA THR A 362 -11.05 11.33 30.86
C THR A 362 -9.89 10.51 30.30
N TYR A 363 -9.29 11.00 29.22
CA TYR A 363 -8.07 10.41 28.66
C TYR A 363 -6.95 10.26 29.70
N ALA A 364 -6.75 11.27 30.56
CA ALA A 364 -5.73 11.22 31.61
C ALA A 364 -5.99 10.10 32.63
N GLN A 365 -7.25 9.85 33.00
CA GLN A 365 -7.61 8.74 33.90
C GLN A 365 -7.38 7.38 33.22
N ALA A 366 -7.70 7.27 31.93
CA ALA A 366 -7.42 6.05 31.16
C ALA A 366 -5.90 5.76 31.11
N GLN A 367 -5.08 6.78 30.84
CA GLN A 367 -3.61 6.63 30.81
C GLN A 367 -3.05 6.20 32.17
N ALA A 368 -3.48 6.85 33.26
CA ALA A 368 -3.05 6.48 34.61
C ALA A 368 -3.41 5.02 34.96
N LYS A 369 -4.59 4.55 34.53
CA LYS A 369 -5.00 3.15 34.70
C LYS A 369 -4.13 2.20 33.88
N ARG A 370 -3.83 2.52 32.62
CA ARG A 370 -2.92 1.70 31.78
C ARG A 370 -1.55 1.57 32.41
N GLU A 371 -0.94 2.68 32.83
CA GLU A 371 0.37 2.67 33.46
C GLU A 371 0.39 1.80 34.74
N ALA A 372 -0.67 1.84 35.54
CA ALA A 372 -0.80 1.01 36.72
C ALA A 372 -0.85 -0.49 36.37
N LEU A 373 -1.69 -0.87 35.40
CA LEU A 373 -1.79 -2.26 34.93
C LEU A 373 -0.47 -2.77 34.33
N GLU A 374 0.23 -1.94 33.56
CA GLU A 374 1.54 -2.29 33.01
C GLU A 374 2.61 -2.48 34.09
N ARG A 375 2.61 -1.63 35.13
CA ARG A 375 3.53 -1.81 36.28
C ARG A 375 3.26 -3.14 36.97
N GLU A 376 2.00 -3.47 37.24
CA GLU A 376 1.61 -4.75 37.84
C GLU A 376 2.00 -5.95 36.96
N ALA A 377 1.82 -5.86 35.63
CA ALA A 377 2.23 -6.90 34.70
C ALA A 377 3.76 -7.12 34.71
N ARG A 378 4.55 -6.04 34.65
CA ARG A 378 6.02 -6.11 34.73
C ARG A 378 6.50 -6.74 36.03
N GLU A 379 5.88 -6.37 37.16
CA GLU A 379 6.20 -6.99 38.45
C GLU A 379 5.86 -8.48 38.47
N ARG A 380 4.75 -8.89 37.85
CA ARG A 380 4.35 -10.30 37.76
C ARG A 380 5.31 -11.11 36.90
N GLU A 381 5.69 -10.62 35.73
CA GLU A 381 6.68 -11.27 34.85
C GLU A 381 8.05 -11.37 35.53
N ALA A 382 8.51 -10.31 36.20
CA ALA A 382 9.75 -10.34 36.94
C ALA A 382 9.75 -11.40 38.06
N ARG A 383 8.61 -11.57 38.75
CA ARG A 383 8.44 -12.63 39.76
C ARG A 383 8.46 -14.02 39.12
N GLN A 384 7.79 -14.21 37.98
CA GLN A 384 7.80 -15.49 37.25
C GLN A 384 9.21 -15.85 36.78
N ARG A 385 9.92 -14.91 36.14
CA ARG A 385 11.30 -15.10 35.68
C ARG A 385 12.27 -15.40 36.83
N ALA A 386 12.09 -14.74 37.97
CA ALA A 386 12.88 -15.03 39.18
C ALA A 386 12.62 -16.45 39.71
N GLN A 387 11.38 -16.94 39.63
CA GLN A 387 11.02 -18.31 40.00
C GLN A 387 11.61 -19.34 39.03
N GLU A 388 11.54 -19.09 37.72
CA GLU A 388 12.12 -19.96 36.69
C GLU A 388 13.64 -20.04 36.81
N LEU A 389 14.34 -18.92 37.00
CA LEU A 389 15.78 -18.90 37.24
C LEU A 389 16.19 -19.65 38.50
N ALA A 390 15.40 -19.53 39.58
CA ALA A 390 15.65 -20.27 40.81
C ALA A 390 15.45 -21.79 40.64
N GLN A 391 14.51 -22.21 39.80
CA GLN A 391 14.30 -23.63 39.45
C GLN A 391 15.39 -24.17 38.53
N ALA A 392 15.84 -23.38 37.55
CA ALA A 392 16.93 -23.75 36.64
C ALA A 392 18.27 -23.93 37.37
N GLN A 393 18.55 -23.08 38.37
CA GLN A 393 19.76 -23.20 39.20
C GLN A 393 19.77 -24.44 40.13
N GLN A 394 18.61 -25.07 40.34
CA GLN A 394 18.49 -26.30 41.14
C GLN A 394 18.64 -27.58 40.32
N ARG A 395 18.52 -27.52 38.98
CA ARG A 395 18.81 -28.65 38.09
C ARG A 395 20.32 -28.66 37.80
N LYS A 396 21.07 -29.53 38.49
CA LYS A 396 22.50 -29.79 38.23
C LYS A 396 22.64 -31.11 37.49
N ASP A 397 22.51 -31.10 36.17
CA ASP A 397 22.90 -32.23 35.34
C ASP A 397 24.14 -31.87 34.52
N PRO A 398 25.18 -32.73 34.49
CA PRO A 398 26.36 -32.51 33.67
C PRO A 398 26.07 -32.93 32.21
N ALA A 399 26.52 -32.12 31.25
CA ALA A 399 26.51 -32.47 29.84
C ALA A 399 27.44 -33.68 29.57
N PRO A 400 27.05 -34.64 28.69
CA PRO A 400 27.91 -35.76 28.33
C PRO A 400 28.82 -35.44 27.13
N ASP A 401 30.05 -35.96 27.20
CA ASP A 401 31.12 -35.86 26.19
C ASP A 401 31.07 -37.01 25.13
N GLY A 402 31.22 -36.67 23.84
CA GLY A 402 32.14 -37.33 22.86
C GLY A 402 31.75 -38.52 21.93
N GLU A 403 31.29 -38.20 20.69
CA GLU A 403 31.70 -38.63 19.28
C GLU A 403 31.99 -40.11 18.82
N PRO A 404 32.05 -40.47 17.48
CA PRO A 404 31.52 -39.86 16.22
C PRO A 404 31.02 -40.83 15.07
N ARG A 405 30.02 -40.40 14.27
CA ARG A 405 30.08 -40.02 12.81
C ARG A 405 28.65 -39.83 12.23
N GLY A 406 28.22 -38.57 12.14
CA GLY A 406 27.05 -38.09 11.40
C GLY A 406 25.81 -37.69 12.24
N GLU A 407 25.99 -37.22 13.47
CA GLU A 407 24.93 -37.14 14.50
C GLU A 407 24.78 -35.72 15.09
N GLY A 408 24.28 -34.77 14.30
CA GLY A 408 23.83 -33.47 14.80
C GLY A 408 22.30 -33.44 14.98
N PRO A 409 21.72 -32.54 15.80
CA PRO A 409 20.26 -32.45 16.02
C PRO A 409 19.41 -32.34 14.75
N LEU A 410 20.02 -31.83 13.67
CA LEU A 410 19.42 -31.58 12.37
C LEU A 410 19.61 -32.71 11.36
N ALA A 411 20.43 -33.72 11.65
CA ALA A 411 20.75 -34.78 10.70
C ALA A 411 19.50 -35.57 10.27
N GLY A 412 19.18 -35.51 8.97
CA GLY A 412 18.02 -36.17 8.37
C GLY A 412 16.67 -35.50 8.65
N ARG A 413 16.64 -34.38 9.38
CA ARG A 413 15.40 -33.62 9.64
C ARG A 413 14.94 -32.92 8.36
N VAL A 414 13.63 -32.89 8.13
CA VAL A 414 13.07 -32.22 6.95
C VAL A 414 12.56 -30.83 7.35
N VAL A 415 13.16 -29.78 6.79
CA VAL A 415 12.83 -28.38 7.10
C VAL A 415 12.33 -27.67 5.85
N MET A 416 11.14 -27.05 5.95
CA MET A 416 10.63 -26.15 4.92
C MET A 416 11.04 -24.71 5.22
N ILE A 417 11.70 -24.06 4.27
CA ILE A 417 12.00 -22.63 4.30
C ILE A 417 11.04 -21.91 3.35
N ASP A 418 10.38 -20.90 3.87
CA ASP A 418 9.44 -20.09 3.10
C ASP A 418 9.95 -18.65 2.97
N PRO A 419 10.71 -18.30 1.91
CA PRO A 419 10.99 -16.90 1.63
C PRO A 419 9.69 -16.19 1.20
N GLY A 420 9.24 -15.25 2.03
CA GLY A 420 8.01 -14.49 1.80
C GLY A 420 7.99 -13.78 0.45
N HIS A 421 6.81 -13.57 -0.13
CA HIS A 421 6.59 -12.89 -1.42
C HIS A 421 7.25 -13.62 -2.60
N GLY A 422 7.62 -12.91 -3.69
CA GLY A 422 8.30 -13.46 -4.86
C GLY A 422 7.56 -13.20 -6.18
N GLY A 423 8.32 -13.13 -7.28
CA GLY A 423 7.81 -12.81 -8.60
C GLY A 423 7.13 -11.44 -8.61
N SER A 424 5.86 -11.45 -8.96
CA SER A 424 5.00 -10.27 -9.05
C SER A 424 4.46 -9.77 -7.72
N ASP A 425 4.69 -10.49 -6.61
CA ASP A 425 4.52 -9.95 -5.27
C ASP A 425 5.88 -9.43 -4.75
N PRO A 426 6.12 -8.11 -4.73
CA PRO A 426 7.36 -7.52 -4.24
C PRO A 426 7.49 -7.55 -2.70
N GLY A 427 6.40 -7.82 -1.98
CA GLY A 427 6.30 -7.52 -0.55
C GLY A 427 6.31 -6.02 -0.27
N ALA A 428 6.81 -5.63 0.90
CA ALA A 428 7.07 -4.24 1.21
C ALA A 428 8.25 -3.69 0.40
N ILE A 429 8.23 -2.38 0.14
CA ILE A 429 9.28 -1.66 -0.59
C ILE A 429 9.89 -0.62 0.34
N GLY A 430 11.20 -0.72 0.57
CA GLY A 430 11.93 0.24 1.40
C GLY A 430 12.06 1.62 0.75
N PRO A 431 12.32 2.68 1.52
CA PRO A 431 12.46 4.05 1.01
C PRO A 431 13.58 4.23 -0.03
N TYR A 432 14.60 3.37 -0.06
CA TYR A 432 15.65 3.35 -1.10
C TYR A 432 15.35 2.40 -2.26
N GLY A 433 14.15 1.83 -2.31
CA GLY A 433 13.66 1.00 -3.39
C GLY A 433 14.03 -0.48 -3.28
N THR A 434 14.40 -0.96 -2.09
CA THR A 434 14.67 -2.39 -1.85
C THR A 434 13.36 -3.16 -1.78
N PHE A 435 13.26 -4.26 -2.53
CA PHE A 435 12.11 -5.15 -2.45
C PHE A 435 12.29 -6.20 -1.35
N GLU A 436 11.27 -6.38 -0.52
CA GLU A 436 11.26 -7.40 0.53
C GLU A 436 11.48 -8.81 -0.04
N LYS A 437 10.87 -9.13 -1.18
CA LYS A 437 11.02 -10.45 -1.83
C LYS A 437 12.48 -10.85 -2.09
N GLU A 438 13.36 -9.88 -2.36
CA GLU A 438 14.78 -10.11 -2.66
C GLU A 438 15.56 -10.38 -1.38
N VAL A 439 15.29 -9.59 -0.34
CA VAL A 439 15.89 -9.75 0.99
C VAL A 439 15.51 -11.11 1.59
N ASN A 440 14.22 -11.45 1.54
CA ASN A 440 13.71 -12.72 2.06
C ASN A 440 14.35 -13.91 1.34
N LEU A 441 14.45 -13.85 0.01
CA LEU A 441 15.08 -14.92 -0.78
C LEU A 441 16.56 -15.06 -0.43
N ALA A 442 17.30 -13.96 -0.34
CA ALA A 442 18.72 -14.00 -0.03
C ALA A 442 19.00 -14.62 1.36
N ILE A 443 18.26 -14.20 2.39
CA ILE A 443 18.37 -14.77 3.74
C ILE A 443 17.99 -16.26 3.75
N ALA A 444 16.90 -16.63 3.07
CA ALA A 444 16.44 -18.01 3.00
C ALA A 444 17.47 -18.94 2.33
N LEU A 445 18.13 -18.49 1.26
CA LEU A 445 19.17 -19.28 0.59
C LEU A 445 20.41 -19.47 1.45
N PHE A 446 20.82 -18.44 2.21
CA PHE A 446 21.89 -18.61 3.22
C PHE A 446 21.48 -19.60 4.31
N LEU A 447 20.25 -19.50 4.81
CA LEU A 447 19.72 -20.37 5.86
C LEU A 447 19.70 -21.84 5.39
N GLY A 448 19.21 -22.11 4.18
CA GLY A 448 19.16 -23.47 3.69
C GLY A 448 20.54 -24.06 3.45
N ALA A 449 21.52 -23.28 2.99
CA ALA A 449 22.91 -23.76 2.90
C ALA A 449 23.47 -24.17 4.28
N LEU A 450 23.20 -23.41 5.35
CA LEU A 450 23.61 -23.76 6.71
C LEU A 450 22.92 -25.04 7.21
N LEU A 451 21.61 -25.18 6.95
CA LEU A 451 20.83 -26.35 7.34
C LEU A 451 21.27 -27.62 6.59
N GLU A 452 21.53 -27.51 5.28
CA GLU A 452 22.06 -28.62 4.46
C GLU A 452 23.46 -29.03 4.93
N GLU A 453 24.33 -28.07 5.26
CA GLU A 453 25.66 -28.34 5.82
C GLU A 453 25.57 -29.08 7.17
N ALA A 454 24.55 -28.75 7.98
CA ALA A 454 24.25 -29.45 9.24
C ALA A 454 23.53 -30.81 9.06
N GLY A 455 23.25 -31.22 7.82
CA GLY A 455 22.69 -32.52 7.47
C GLY A 455 21.16 -32.58 7.42
N ALA A 456 20.46 -31.45 7.46
CA ALA A 456 19.02 -31.40 7.22
C ALA A 456 18.69 -31.59 5.74
N VAL A 457 17.48 -32.08 5.46
CA VAL A 457 16.87 -32.06 4.12
C VAL A 457 16.03 -30.78 4.00
N VAL A 458 16.49 -29.85 3.17
CA VAL A 458 15.84 -28.54 3.00
C VAL A 458 14.93 -28.55 1.78
N HIS A 459 13.71 -28.06 1.96
CA HIS A 459 12.80 -27.70 0.88
C HIS A 459 12.49 -26.21 0.94
N TYR A 460 12.26 -25.62 -0.22
CA TYR A 460 11.84 -24.22 -0.33
C TYR A 460 10.45 -24.13 -0.94
N THR A 461 9.65 -23.17 -0.47
CA THR A 461 8.45 -22.77 -1.21
C THR A 461 8.84 -22.10 -2.53
N ARG A 462 9.95 -21.36 -2.55
CA ARG A 462 10.63 -20.87 -3.76
C ARG A 462 12.14 -20.74 -3.53
N ALA A 463 12.94 -21.08 -4.53
CA ALA A 463 14.40 -20.86 -4.54
C ALA A 463 14.84 -19.82 -5.58
N GLU A 464 13.87 -19.22 -6.28
CA GLU A 464 14.05 -18.21 -7.32
C GLU A 464 13.02 -17.07 -7.11
N ASP A 465 13.11 -16.02 -7.93
CA ASP A 465 12.15 -14.92 -7.89
C ASP A 465 10.86 -15.26 -8.64
N VAL A 466 10.06 -16.14 -8.04
CA VAL A 466 8.78 -16.60 -8.57
C VAL A 466 7.65 -16.39 -7.55
N TYR A 467 6.46 -16.09 -8.03
CA TYR A 467 5.29 -15.97 -7.18
C TYR A 467 4.78 -17.33 -6.74
N VAL A 468 4.51 -17.47 -5.43
CA VAL A 468 3.87 -18.64 -4.82
C VAL A 468 2.74 -18.18 -3.91
N SER A 469 1.54 -18.73 -4.12
CA SER A 469 0.36 -18.34 -3.36
C SER A 469 0.51 -18.62 -1.86
N ILE A 470 0.09 -17.68 -1.01
CA ILE A 470 0.12 -17.82 0.45
C ILE A 470 -0.69 -19.03 0.96
N PHE A 471 -1.66 -19.51 0.19
CA PHE A 471 -2.45 -20.70 0.53
C PHE A 471 -1.78 -22.00 0.09
N GLU A 472 -0.85 -21.93 -0.86
CA GLU A 472 -0.11 -23.08 -1.40
C GLU A 472 1.12 -23.40 -0.54
N ARG A 473 1.80 -22.38 0.00
CA ARG A 473 3.01 -22.52 0.84
C ARG A 473 2.87 -23.58 1.95
N PRO A 474 1.79 -23.59 2.77
CA PRO A 474 1.63 -24.61 3.81
C PRO A 474 1.35 -26.01 3.24
N GLN A 475 0.73 -26.10 2.07
CA GLN A 475 0.50 -27.37 1.40
C GLN A 475 1.81 -27.97 0.89
N MET A 476 2.69 -27.15 0.31
CA MET A 476 4.04 -27.59 -0.10
C MET A 476 4.83 -28.16 1.09
N ALA A 477 4.74 -27.53 2.26
CA ALA A 477 5.42 -28.02 3.47
C ALA A 477 4.94 -29.42 3.88
N ARG A 478 3.62 -29.65 3.83
CA ARG A 478 3.03 -30.97 4.07
C ARG A 478 3.47 -32.00 3.04
N ASP A 479 3.43 -31.65 1.75
CA ASP A 479 3.73 -32.57 0.66
C ASP A 479 5.21 -32.97 0.64
N ALA A 480 6.10 -32.08 1.11
CA ALA A 480 7.51 -32.36 1.32
C ALA A 480 7.78 -33.25 2.56
N GLY A 481 6.78 -33.46 3.43
CA GLY A 481 6.97 -34.16 4.69
C GLY A 481 7.82 -33.38 5.70
N ALA A 482 7.77 -32.04 5.64
CA ALA A 482 8.54 -31.19 6.54
C ALA A 482 8.06 -31.31 8.01
N GLU A 483 9.01 -31.31 8.93
CA GLU A 483 8.75 -31.36 10.37
C GLU A 483 8.47 -29.97 10.95
N ILE A 484 9.09 -28.95 10.38
CA ILE A 484 8.80 -27.54 10.68
C ILE A 484 8.77 -26.72 9.39
N MET A 485 8.11 -25.56 9.45
CA MET A 485 8.22 -24.51 8.44
C MET A 485 8.65 -23.19 9.07
N VAL A 486 9.67 -22.56 8.51
CA VAL A 486 10.12 -21.21 8.90
C VAL A 486 9.93 -20.26 7.74
N SER A 487 9.04 -19.28 7.92
CA SER A 487 8.81 -18.21 6.95
C SER A 487 9.69 -17.01 7.27
N VAL A 488 10.37 -16.46 6.27
CA VAL A 488 11.33 -15.36 6.40
C VAL A 488 10.75 -14.11 5.72
N HIS A 489 10.62 -13.04 6.50
CA HIS A 489 10.05 -11.75 6.10
C HIS A 489 10.88 -10.56 6.57
N ALA A 490 10.65 -9.40 5.95
CA ALA A 490 11.20 -8.12 6.38
C ALA A 490 10.05 -7.11 6.51
N ASN A 491 9.66 -6.88 7.76
CA ASN A 491 8.48 -6.14 8.19
C ASN A 491 8.39 -4.75 7.55
N ALA A 492 7.18 -4.21 7.55
CA ALA A 492 6.97 -2.80 7.24
C ALA A 492 5.82 -2.23 8.09
N TYR A 493 5.98 -0.98 8.52
CA TYR A 493 4.93 -0.26 9.24
C TYR A 493 4.31 0.82 8.34
N LEU A 494 2.99 0.78 8.12
CA LEU A 494 2.31 1.65 7.13
C LEU A 494 2.20 3.13 7.53
N ASP A 495 2.71 3.51 8.69
CA ASP A 495 2.58 4.85 9.28
C ASP A 495 4.00 5.46 9.44
N ASP A 496 4.16 6.80 9.37
CA ASP A 496 5.45 7.54 9.49
C ASP A 496 6.22 7.32 10.82
N ARG A 497 5.75 6.37 11.64
CA ARG A 497 6.44 5.84 12.81
C ARG A 497 7.56 4.91 12.33
N ILE A 498 8.78 5.31 12.65
CA ILE A 498 10.01 4.57 12.38
C ILE A 498 10.09 3.35 13.34
N ALA A 499 9.27 2.32 13.08
CA ALA A 499 9.33 1.04 13.76
C ALA A 499 10.61 0.30 13.33
N ARG A 500 11.23 -0.43 14.26
CA ARG A 500 12.50 -1.11 14.06
C ARG A 500 12.59 -2.35 14.92
N GLY A 501 13.52 -3.22 14.58
CA GLY A 501 13.84 -4.43 15.34
C GLY A 501 13.20 -5.69 14.81
N THR A 502 13.46 -6.79 15.50
CA THR A 502 13.10 -8.15 15.08
C THR A 502 11.93 -8.67 15.90
N GLU A 503 10.93 -9.29 15.25
CA GLU A 503 9.85 -10.04 15.90
C GLU A 503 9.64 -11.40 15.24
N THR A 504 9.10 -12.35 16.00
CA THR A 504 8.72 -13.66 15.47
C THR A 504 7.24 -13.92 15.74
N LEU A 505 6.51 -14.18 14.67
CA LEU A 505 5.07 -14.33 14.63
C LEU A 505 4.71 -15.81 14.66
N TYR A 506 3.66 -16.16 15.39
CA TYR A 506 3.22 -17.54 15.52
C TYR A 506 1.70 -17.63 15.75
N ASN A 507 1.09 -18.73 15.32
CA ASN A 507 -0.29 -19.04 15.64
C ASN A 507 -0.37 -19.86 16.94
N PRO A 508 -1.13 -19.43 17.97
CA PRO A 508 -1.20 -20.11 19.26
C PRO A 508 -2.01 -21.43 19.25
N GLY A 509 -2.70 -21.75 18.15
CA GLY A 509 -3.48 -22.98 18.00
C GLY A 509 -2.66 -24.28 17.97
N ASN A 510 -1.34 -24.18 17.81
CA ASN A 510 -0.40 -25.27 18.03
C ASN A 510 0.69 -24.81 19.01
N GLY A 511 0.79 -25.47 20.17
CA GLY A 511 1.76 -25.12 21.21
C GLY A 511 3.22 -25.10 20.74
N GLN A 512 3.57 -26.00 19.80
CA GLN A 512 4.91 -26.08 19.22
C GLN A 512 5.29 -24.83 18.40
N ASN A 513 4.32 -24.12 17.83
CA ASN A 513 4.58 -22.87 17.11
C ASN A 513 5.21 -21.82 18.03
N LYS A 514 4.72 -21.73 19.28
CA LYS A 514 5.26 -20.77 20.26
C LYS A 514 6.69 -21.13 20.64
N VAL A 515 6.98 -22.42 20.80
CA VAL A 515 8.31 -22.87 21.21
C VAL A 515 9.32 -22.64 20.09
N LEU A 516 8.98 -23.03 18.87
CA LEU A 516 9.78 -22.71 17.67
C LEU A 516 10.04 -21.20 17.57
N ALA A 517 8.99 -20.40 17.65
CA ALA A 517 9.11 -18.94 17.57
C ALA A 517 10.00 -18.36 18.67
N GLN A 518 9.96 -18.90 19.89
CA GLN A 518 10.80 -18.46 21.00
C GLN A 518 12.28 -18.70 20.73
N TYR A 519 12.67 -19.89 20.23
CA TYR A 519 14.07 -20.18 19.92
C TYR A 519 14.58 -19.31 18.77
N LEU A 520 13.78 -19.19 17.71
CA LEU A 520 14.08 -18.32 16.58
C LEU A 520 14.32 -16.88 17.03
N GLN A 521 13.37 -16.29 17.77
CA GLN A 521 13.48 -14.92 18.28
C GLN A 521 14.73 -14.72 19.15
N THR A 522 15.00 -15.67 20.05
CA THR A 522 16.11 -15.56 21.00
C THR A 522 17.46 -15.54 20.28
N GLU A 523 17.67 -16.46 19.34
CA GLU A 523 18.96 -16.58 18.65
C GLU A 523 19.15 -15.51 17.57
N ILE A 524 18.10 -15.12 16.84
CA ILE A 524 18.24 -14.05 15.83
C ILE A 524 18.52 -12.68 16.47
N VAL A 525 17.88 -12.36 17.58
CA VAL A 525 18.14 -11.09 18.30
C VAL A 525 19.56 -11.07 18.86
N LYS A 526 20.04 -12.21 19.37
CA LYS A 526 21.41 -12.34 19.89
C LYS A 526 22.44 -12.15 18.78
N GLU A 527 22.18 -12.67 17.59
CA GLU A 527 23.06 -12.55 16.43
C GLU A 527 23.05 -11.14 15.83
N LEU A 528 21.87 -10.55 15.62
CA LEU A 528 21.72 -9.26 14.94
C LEU A 528 21.88 -8.05 15.86
N GLN A 529 21.68 -8.23 17.17
CA GLN A 529 21.67 -7.16 18.18
C GLN A 529 20.66 -6.03 17.88
N LEU A 530 19.65 -6.31 17.06
CA LEU A 530 18.54 -5.41 16.81
C LEU A 530 17.60 -5.33 18.02
N TYR A 531 16.71 -4.35 18.01
CA TYR A 531 15.72 -4.19 19.07
C TYR A 531 14.80 -5.42 19.15
N ASP A 532 14.77 -6.09 20.30
CA ASP A 532 13.92 -7.26 20.52
C ASP A 532 12.46 -6.84 20.71
N ARG A 533 11.63 -7.12 19.71
CA ARG A 533 10.19 -6.85 19.76
C ARG A 533 9.39 -8.01 20.36
N GLY A 534 10.05 -9.14 20.61
CA GLY A 534 9.47 -10.35 21.18
C GLY A 534 8.56 -11.12 20.21
N LEU A 535 7.76 -12.01 20.79
CA LEU A 535 6.84 -12.84 20.04
C LEU A 535 5.50 -12.12 19.77
N ARG A 536 4.91 -12.42 18.62
CA ARG A 536 3.59 -11.89 18.21
C ARG A 536 2.64 -13.01 17.88
N GLN A 537 1.54 -13.09 18.63
CA GLN A 537 0.46 -14.02 18.31
C GLN A 537 -0.32 -13.51 17.10
N ARG A 538 -0.51 -14.37 16.10
CA ARG A 538 -1.26 -14.07 14.88
C ARG A 538 -2.19 -15.22 14.53
N THR A 539 -3.47 -14.92 14.38
CA THR A 539 -4.52 -15.89 14.01
C THR A 539 -5.16 -15.54 12.67
N ASP A 540 -4.52 -14.67 11.90
CA ASP A 540 -5.03 -14.03 10.68
C ASP A 540 -4.12 -14.23 9.46
N LEU A 541 -2.92 -14.79 9.65
CA LEU A 541 -1.95 -15.03 8.58
C LEU A 541 -2.14 -16.41 7.94
N ALA A 542 -2.46 -16.44 6.65
CA ALA A 542 -2.74 -17.69 5.92
C ALA A 542 -1.59 -18.70 5.98
N VAL A 543 -0.34 -18.24 5.93
CA VAL A 543 0.85 -19.11 6.01
C VAL A 543 0.99 -19.82 7.37
N LEU A 544 0.61 -19.15 8.46
CA LEU A 544 0.63 -19.72 9.82
C LEU A 544 -0.62 -20.58 10.07
N ASN A 545 -1.79 -20.08 9.67
CA ASN A 545 -3.09 -20.70 9.94
C ASN A 545 -3.38 -21.91 9.05
N GLY A 546 -2.83 -21.92 7.83
CA GLY A 546 -3.01 -23.00 6.87
C GLY A 546 -2.06 -24.17 7.10
N SER A 547 -1.09 -24.04 8.02
CA SER A 547 -0.11 -25.08 8.32
C SER A 547 -0.61 -26.02 9.43
N THR A 548 -0.33 -27.31 9.25
CA THR A 548 -0.63 -28.36 10.24
C THR A 548 0.63 -28.83 10.98
N ILE A 549 1.79 -28.29 10.62
CA ILE A 549 3.09 -28.58 11.23
C ILE A 549 3.55 -27.35 12.04
N PRO A 550 4.46 -27.51 13.02
CA PRO A 550 5.05 -26.38 13.73
C PRO A 550 5.59 -25.33 12.75
N THR A 551 5.08 -24.10 12.85
CA THR A 551 5.35 -23.02 11.92
C THR A 551 5.53 -21.69 12.64
N ALA A 552 6.56 -20.94 12.25
CA ALA A 552 6.81 -19.59 12.71
C ALA A 552 7.23 -18.69 11.54
N LEU A 553 6.94 -17.40 11.65
CA LEU A 553 7.34 -16.37 10.69
C LEU A 553 8.27 -15.37 11.37
N VAL A 554 9.48 -15.21 10.85
CA VAL A 554 10.48 -14.30 11.38
C VAL A 554 10.44 -13.00 10.57
N GLU A 555 10.14 -11.91 11.25
CA GLU A 555 10.26 -10.54 10.74
C GLU A 555 11.65 -10.03 11.11
N VAL A 556 12.61 -10.19 10.19
CA VAL A 556 14.05 -10.01 10.47
C VAL A 556 14.36 -8.58 10.93
N ALA A 557 13.84 -7.58 10.21
CA ALA A 557 13.94 -6.16 10.51
C ALA A 557 12.84 -5.40 9.74
N PHE A 558 12.75 -4.07 9.87
CA PHE A 558 11.76 -3.25 9.17
C PHE A 558 12.35 -2.65 7.88
N ILE A 559 11.92 -3.13 6.71
CA ILE A 559 12.42 -2.65 5.41
C ILE A 559 12.07 -1.19 5.14
N ASN A 560 11.01 -0.66 5.76
CA ASN A 560 10.63 0.74 5.62
C ASN A 560 11.36 1.67 6.62
N HIS A 561 12.23 1.13 7.48
CA HIS A 561 13.14 1.92 8.31
C HIS A 561 14.43 2.20 7.53
N PRO A 562 14.83 3.46 7.29
CA PRO A 562 15.98 3.79 6.45
C PRO A 562 17.28 3.08 6.85
N ASP A 563 17.60 3.04 8.15
CA ASP A 563 18.82 2.36 8.62
C ASP A 563 18.75 0.83 8.49
N GLU A 564 17.60 0.22 8.78
CA GLU A 564 17.45 -1.25 8.67
C GLU A 564 17.34 -1.70 7.21
N GLU A 565 16.81 -0.88 6.29
CA GLU A 565 16.88 -1.15 4.85
C GLU A 565 18.34 -1.26 4.38
N VAL A 566 19.21 -0.35 4.82
CA VAL A 566 20.65 -0.40 4.49
C VAL A 566 21.28 -1.70 5.00
N LEU A 567 20.90 -2.16 6.20
CA LEU A 567 21.34 -3.44 6.75
C LEU A 567 20.80 -4.62 5.93
N LEU A 568 19.50 -4.64 5.63
CA LEU A 568 18.83 -5.71 4.90
C LEU A 568 19.40 -5.91 3.48
N ARG A 569 19.99 -4.87 2.88
CA ARG A 569 20.70 -4.95 1.58
C ARG A 569 22.10 -5.54 1.68
N ALA A 570 22.72 -5.55 2.87
CA ALA A 570 24.10 -5.97 3.05
C ALA A 570 24.18 -7.50 3.12
N PRO A 571 24.94 -8.17 2.23
CA PRO A 571 25.04 -9.64 2.24
C PRO A 571 25.55 -10.20 3.58
N GLY A 572 26.42 -9.47 4.28
CA GLY A 572 26.91 -9.86 5.60
C GLY A 572 25.83 -9.85 6.68
N PHE A 573 24.89 -8.91 6.62
CA PHE A 573 23.75 -8.87 7.54
C PHE A 573 22.73 -9.97 7.20
N GLN A 574 22.50 -10.24 5.91
CA GLN A 574 21.63 -11.34 5.47
C GLN A 574 22.17 -12.71 5.94
N ALA A 575 23.47 -12.94 5.82
CA ALA A 575 24.12 -14.14 6.32
C ALA A 575 24.04 -14.24 7.86
N ALA A 576 24.21 -13.12 8.59
CA ALA A 576 24.04 -13.11 10.04
C ALA A 576 22.59 -13.41 10.45
N ALA A 577 21.59 -12.85 9.75
CA ALA A 577 20.19 -13.15 10.01
C ALA A 577 19.90 -14.65 9.80
N ALA A 578 20.41 -15.23 8.70
CA ALA A 578 20.32 -16.65 8.44
C ALA A 578 20.99 -17.50 9.53
N GLN A 579 22.17 -17.10 10.02
CA GLN A 579 22.86 -17.77 11.12
C GLN A 579 22.05 -17.75 12.42
N GLY A 580 21.44 -16.62 12.76
CA GLY A 580 20.58 -16.49 13.93
C GLY A 580 19.35 -17.40 13.85
N ILE A 581 18.72 -17.48 12.68
CA ILE A 581 17.59 -18.39 12.43
C ILE A 581 18.05 -19.86 12.51
N PHE A 582 19.18 -20.21 11.88
CA PHE A 582 19.78 -21.54 11.94
C PHE A 582 20.01 -21.99 13.39
N ASN A 583 20.63 -21.15 14.22
CA ASN A 583 20.89 -21.44 15.63
C ASN A 583 19.58 -21.70 16.39
N GLY A 584 18.51 -20.95 16.09
CA GLY A 584 17.19 -21.16 16.68
C GLY A 584 16.57 -22.50 16.28
N ILE A 585 16.69 -22.90 15.01
CA ILE A 585 16.20 -24.20 14.51
C ILE A 585 17.00 -25.35 15.13
N GLU A 586 18.33 -25.25 15.18
CA GLU A 586 19.19 -26.25 15.79
C GLU A 586 18.82 -26.47 17.27
N ARG A 587 18.63 -25.39 18.03
CA ARG A 587 18.19 -25.46 19.43
C ARG A 587 16.81 -26.07 19.59
N TYR A 588 15.87 -25.73 18.71
CA TYR A 588 14.52 -26.32 18.71
C TYR A 588 14.55 -27.85 18.56
N PHE A 589 15.45 -28.39 17.74
CA PHE A 589 15.59 -29.85 17.58
C PHE A 589 16.51 -30.51 18.61
N ALA A 590 17.38 -29.76 19.28
CA ALA A 590 18.34 -30.29 20.26
C ALA A 590 17.76 -30.46 21.68
N GLU A 591 16.80 -29.61 22.07
CA GLU A 591 16.21 -29.65 23.42
C GLU A 591 14.95 -30.54 23.42
N GLU A 592 15.00 -31.72 24.06
CA GLU A 592 13.84 -32.64 24.18
C GLU A 592 12.67 -31.96 24.91
N PHE A 593 11.48 -31.96 24.29
CA PHE A 593 10.27 -31.40 24.88
C PHE A 593 9.72 -32.32 25.98
N PRO A 594 9.27 -31.81 27.14
CA PRO A 594 8.33 -32.55 27.97
C PRO A 594 7.00 -32.67 27.20
N GLU A 595 6.54 -33.91 26.97
CA GLU A 595 5.18 -34.15 26.50
C GLU A 595 4.18 -33.54 27.51
N GLU A 596 3.23 -32.73 27.04
CA GLU A 596 2.12 -32.25 27.88
C GLU A 596 1.19 -33.43 28.18
N GLU A 597 0.98 -33.72 29.48
CA GLU A 597 -0.02 -34.69 29.99
C GLU A 597 -1.48 -34.26 29.78
#